data_AF-A0AAV7VYR2-F1
#
_entry.id   AF-A0AAV7VYR2-F1
#
_cell.length_a   1.000
_cell.length_b   1.000
_cell.length_c   1.000
_cell.angle_alpha   90.00
_cell.angle_beta   90.00
_cell.angle_gamma   90.00
#
_symmetry.space_group_name_H-M   'P 1'
#
loop_
_entity.id
_entity.type
_entity.pdbx_description
1 polymer ?
#
loop_
_entity_poly.entity_id
_entity_poly.type
_entity_poly.pdbx_seq_one_letter_code
_entity_poly.pdbx_strand_id
1 'polypeptide(L)'
;MALCSRTLLLVTIGTIAFLYLGVSRRHELGVKDFVLLAGRFFLALALFSLLISYVTPWIQSYSVTSSSIPHSNVSEVEQEQRKRRARKEQQEKLSEKASVYMDSVLKPRQDVKLRKQEEHFFRMTGQTWRLTEGQRLGETEDAANEHEISDDSPNKEALKKRKLPEHVTKPLPPIEPPKLKKVLSLPEEPEETEEGAVTIALRCPSGRVFRRRFLKTCNSQVLLDWMMKLGYHSSIYTLCTPYPRRNLEIEEGLSLENVGINTDSVFIVDQTDA
;
A
#
# COMPACT_ATOMS: atom_id res chain seq x y z
N MET A 1 -32.53 -3.87 8.94
CA MET A 1 -33.57 -4.03 7.89
C MET A 1 -34.91 -4.60 8.40
N ALA A 2 -34.97 -5.35 9.51
CA ALA A 2 -36.22 -5.97 9.99
C ALA A 2 -37.29 -5.01 10.53
N LEU A 3 -36.92 -3.85 11.11
CA LEU A 3 -37.89 -2.88 11.64
C LEU A 3 -38.66 -2.11 10.54
N CYS A 4 -38.06 -1.93 9.36
CA CYS A 4 -38.70 -1.26 8.22
C CYS A 4 -39.82 -2.13 7.63
N SER A 5 -39.61 -3.45 7.59
CA SER A 5 -40.64 -4.40 7.13
C SER A 5 -41.86 -4.43 8.06
N ARG A 6 -41.64 -4.40 9.38
CA ARG A 6 -42.73 -4.46 10.37
C ARG A 6 -43.60 -3.19 10.40
N THR A 7 -42.98 -2.03 10.25
CA THR A 7 -43.70 -0.74 10.17
C THR A 7 -44.50 -0.62 8.88
N LEU A 8 -43.95 -1.07 7.75
CA LEU A 8 -44.66 -1.13 6.49
C LEU A 8 -45.89 -2.05 6.56
N LEU A 9 -45.76 -3.20 7.23
CA LEU A 9 -46.83 -4.19 7.38
C LEU A 9 -47.97 -3.69 8.30
N LEU A 10 -47.66 -2.92 9.34
CA LEU A 10 -48.69 -2.32 10.21
C LEU A 10 -49.44 -1.18 9.52
N VAL A 11 -48.75 -0.39 8.69
CA VAL A 11 -49.37 0.68 7.89
C VAL A 11 -50.27 0.09 6.80
N THR A 12 -49.86 -1.00 6.15
CA THR A 12 -50.69 -1.68 5.15
C THR A 12 -51.92 -2.33 5.79
N ILE A 13 -51.79 -2.97 6.95
CA ILE A 13 -52.94 -3.52 7.68
C ILE A 13 -53.90 -2.39 8.12
N GLY A 14 -53.39 -1.28 8.64
CA GLY A 14 -54.21 -0.14 9.07
C GLY A 14 -54.98 0.52 7.93
N THR A 15 -54.36 0.65 6.76
CA THR A 15 -55.01 1.20 5.56
C THR A 15 -56.06 0.25 4.99
N ILE A 16 -55.78 -1.05 4.95
CA ILE A 16 -56.75 -2.07 4.52
C ILE A 16 -57.94 -2.13 5.48
N ALA A 17 -57.70 -2.08 6.79
CA ALA A 17 -58.77 -2.07 7.79
C ALA A 17 -59.64 -0.80 7.72
N PHE A 18 -59.05 0.36 7.43
CA PHE A 18 -59.79 1.61 7.23
C PHE A 18 -60.66 1.57 5.96
N LEU A 19 -60.15 0.99 4.87
CA LEU A 19 -60.91 0.78 3.64
C LEU A 19 -62.07 -0.21 3.87
N TYR A 20 -61.82 -1.31 4.58
CA TYR A 20 -62.88 -2.26 4.94
C TYR A 20 -63.95 -1.63 5.83
N LEU A 21 -63.59 -0.86 6.86
CA LEU A 21 -64.58 -0.15 7.70
C LEU A 21 -65.35 0.94 6.93
N GLY A 22 -64.72 1.58 5.95
CA GLY A 22 -65.36 2.59 5.10
C GLY A 22 -66.39 1.98 4.15
N VAL A 23 -66.07 0.82 3.56
CA VAL A 23 -66.95 0.09 2.63
C VAL A 23 -68.07 -0.65 3.38
N SER A 24 -67.78 -1.31 4.51
CA SER A 24 -68.79 -2.05 5.27
C SER A 24 -69.86 -1.16 5.94
N ARG A 25 -69.60 0.14 6.12
CA ARG A 25 -70.56 1.06 6.75
C ARG A 25 -71.56 1.71 5.78
N ARG A 26 -71.36 1.65 4.47
CA ARG A 26 -72.20 2.38 3.52
C ARG A 26 -72.35 1.62 2.21
N HIS A 27 -73.44 0.86 2.12
CA HIS A 27 -73.74 0.04 0.95
C HIS A 27 -74.39 0.81 -0.21
N GLU A 28 -74.59 2.13 -0.08
CA GLU A 28 -75.08 3.01 -1.16
C GLU A 28 -74.32 4.35 -1.08
N LEU A 29 -73.34 4.57 -1.96
CA LEU A 29 -72.55 5.80 -1.97
C LEU A 29 -72.53 6.44 -3.36
N GLY A 30 -73.05 7.66 -3.43
CA GLY A 30 -72.86 8.54 -4.58
C GLY A 30 -71.43 9.07 -4.66
N VAL A 31 -71.05 9.56 -5.84
CA VAL A 31 -69.67 10.01 -6.16
C VAL A 31 -69.13 11.06 -5.18
N LYS A 32 -69.99 11.89 -4.58
CA LYS A 32 -69.61 12.93 -3.60
C LYS A 32 -69.07 12.34 -2.29
N ASP A 33 -69.67 11.24 -1.81
CA ASP A 33 -69.22 10.58 -0.59
C ASP A 33 -67.90 9.83 -0.80
N PHE A 34 -67.66 9.34 -2.02
CA PHE A 34 -66.39 8.74 -2.40
C PHE A 34 -65.24 9.78 -2.36
N VAL A 35 -65.49 10.99 -2.88
CA VAL A 35 -64.51 12.09 -2.83
C VAL A 35 -64.21 12.51 -1.39
N LEU A 36 -65.24 12.60 -0.53
CA LEU A 36 -65.07 12.91 0.89
C LEU A 36 -64.31 11.81 1.66
N LEU A 37 -64.55 10.54 1.35
CA LEU A 37 -63.86 9.40 1.96
C LEU A 37 -62.39 9.35 1.54
N ALA A 38 -62.11 9.57 0.26
CA ALA A 38 -60.75 9.65 -0.27
C ALA A 38 -59.96 10.80 0.39
N GLY A 39 -60.56 11.97 0.54
CA GLY A 39 -59.94 13.11 1.23
C GLY A 39 -59.57 12.80 2.69
N ARG A 40 -60.45 12.11 3.43
CA ARG A 40 -60.18 11.68 4.81
C ARG A 40 -59.06 10.65 4.90
N PHE A 41 -58.96 9.74 3.93
CA PHE A 41 -57.89 8.75 3.86
C PHE A 41 -56.52 9.41 3.64
N PHE A 42 -56.42 10.35 2.70
CA PHE A 42 -55.17 11.10 2.48
C PHE A 42 -54.76 11.91 3.71
N LEU A 43 -55.71 12.51 4.41
CA LEU A 43 -55.44 13.23 5.66
C LEU A 43 -54.96 12.29 6.77
N ALA A 44 -55.56 11.10 6.90
CA ALA A 44 -55.11 10.10 7.86
C ALA A 44 -53.69 9.59 7.56
N LEU A 45 -53.36 9.35 6.28
CA LEU A 45 -52.02 8.97 5.85
C LEU A 45 -50.97 10.04 6.16
N ALA A 46 -51.29 11.31 5.93
CA ALA A 46 -50.41 12.43 6.25
C ALA A 46 -50.16 12.56 7.77
N LEU A 47 -51.18 12.33 8.60
CA LEU A 47 -51.01 12.31 10.05
C LEU A 47 -50.18 11.11 10.53
N PHE A 48 -50.37 9.95 9.91
CA PHE A 48 -49.62 8.74 10.26
C PHE A 48 -48.14 8.87 9.88
N SER A 49 -47.82 9.48 8.75
CA SER A 49 -46.42 9.74 8.36
C SER A 49 -45.74 10.72 9.33
N LEU A 50 -46.45 11.76 9.78
CA LEU A 50 -45.95 12.69 10.80
C LEU A 50 -45.74 12.00 12.16
N LEU A 51 -46.68 11.15 12.57
CA LEU A 51 -46.53 10.35 13.79
C LEU A 51 -45.31 9.43 13.73
N ILE A 52 -45.09 8.75 12.60
CA ILE A 52 -43.89 7.91 12.40
C ILE A 52 -42.62 8.77 12.46
N SER A 53 -42.60 9.96 11.87
CA SER A 53 -41.43 10.85 11.92
C SER A 53 -41.12 11.34 13.35
N TYR A 54 -42.14 11.55 14.18
CA TYR A 54 -41.97 12.00 15.57
C TYR A 54 -41.55 10.85 16.50
N VAL A 55 -42.10 9.65 16.26
CA VAL A 55 -41.91 8.48 17.12
C VAL A 55 -40.64 7.68 16.76
N THR A 56 -40.16 7.74 15.51
CA THR A 56 -38.92 7.03 15.09
C THR A 56 -37.66 7.39 15.89
N PRO A 57 -37.32 8.67 16.16
CA PRO A 57 -36.15 9.00 16.99
C PRO A 57 -36.33 8.56 18.45
N TRP A 58 -37.56 8.61 18.95
CA TRP A 58 -37.89 8.17 20.32
C TRP A 58 -37.72 6.65 20.47
N ILE A 59 -38.23 5.85 19.52
CA ILE A 59 -38.08 4.38 19.50
C ILE A 59 -36.61 3.97 19.34
N GLN A 60 -35.85 4.66 18.49
CA GLN A 60 -34.42 4.36 18.33
C GLN A 60 -33.66 4.49 19.64
N SER A 61 -33.99 5.49 20.47
CA SER A 61 -33.39 5.68 21.79
C SER A 61 -33.68 4.55 22.78
N TYR A 62 -34.86 3.91 22.72
CA TYR A 62 -35.16 2.74 23.58
C TYR A 62 -34.56 1.44 23.05
N SER A 63 -34.45 1.29 21.72
CA SER A 63 -33.96 0.05 21.10
C SER A 63 -32.48 -0.25 21.37
N VAL A 64 -31.69 0.77 21.72
CA VAL A 64 -30.26 0.63 22.08
C VAL A 64 -30.07 0.00 23.46
N THR A 65 -31.10 -0.03 24.31
CA THR A 65 -30.98 -0.55 25.69
C THR A 65 -31.60 -1.95 25.87
N SER A 66 -32.35 -2.48 24.91
CA SER A 66 -33.11 -3.74 25.09
C SER A 66 -32.43 -5.02 24.57
N SER A 67 -31.22 -4.96 24.00
CA SER A 67 -30.52 -6.16 23.51
C SER A 67 -29.55 -6.75 24.55
N SER A 68 -30.08 -7.29 25.64
CA SER A 68 -29.34 -8.25 26.46
C SER A 68 -30.22 -9.47 26.71
N ILE A 69 -30.26 -10.38 25.73
CA ILE A 69 -30.83 -11.73 25.88
C ILE A 69 -29.66 -12.72 25.69
N PRO A 70 -29.31 -13.54 26.68
CA PRO A 70 -28.10 -14.38 26.69
C PRO A 70 -27.95 -15.42 25.55
N HIS A 71 -29.01 -15.72 24.79
CA HIS A 71 -28.97 -16.72 23.71
C HIS A 71 -28.25 -16.27 22.43
N SER A 72 -28.01 -14.96 22.24
CA SER A 72 -27.28 -14.42 21.07
C SER A 72 -25.76 -14.63 21.16
N ASN A 73 -25.21 -14.65 22.38
CA ASN A 73 -23.76 -14.59 22.62
C ASN A 73 -23.03 -15.84 22.10
N VAL A 74 -23.66 -17.02 22.15
CA VAL A 74 -23.07 -18.27 21.64
C VAL A 74 -22.87 -18.18 20.12
N SER A 75 -23.86 -17.65 19.40
CA SER A 75 -23.78 -17.50 17.94
C SER A 75 -22.74 -16.46 17.50
N GLU A 76 -22.55 -15.40 18.30
CA GLU A 76 -21.57 -14.35 18.04
C GLU A 76 -20.13 -14.84 18.28
N VAL A 77 -19.92 -15.61 19.37
CA VAL A 77 -18.63 -16.25 19.66
C VAL A 77 -18.22 -17.25 18.58
N GLU A 78 -19.14 -18.07 18.08
CA GLU A 78 -18.86 -18.99 16.97
C GLU A 78 -18.48 -18.27 15.68
N GLN A 79 -19.17 -17.18 15.34
CA GLN A 79 -18.85 -16.37 14.16
C GLN A 79 -17.47 -15.73 14.29
N GLU A 80 -17.12 -15.22 15.47
CA GLU A 80 -15.80 -14.63 15.73
C GLU A 80 -14.69 -15.68 15.63
N GLN A 81 -14.92 -16.90 16.15
CA GLN A 81 -13.98 -18.01 15.98
C GLN A 81 -13.78 -18.41 14.51
N ARG A 82 -14.84 -18.42 13.69
CA ARG A 82 -14.73 -18.68 12.24
C ARG A 82 -13.91 -17.60 11.55
N LYS A 83 -14.13 -16.32 11.88
CA LYS A 83 -13.34 -15.19 11.35
C LYS A 83 -11.87 -15.31 11.74
N ARG A 84 -11.58 -15.65 13.00
CA ARG A 84 -10.19 -15.85 13.49
C ARG A 84 -9.49 -16.99 12.77
N ARG A 85 -10.18 -18.12 12.55
CA ARG A 85 -9.64 -19.25 11.77
C ARG A 85 -9.32 -18.84 10.34
N ALA A 86 -10.25 -18.17 9.65
CA ALA A 86 -10.03 -17.69 8.29
C ALA A 86 -8.82 -16.74 8.19
N ARG A 87 -8.65 -15.82 9.15
CA ARG A 87 -7.47 -14.94 9.21
C ARG A 87 -6.18 -15.72 9.44
N LYS A 88 -6.20 -16.72 10.31
CA LYS A 88 -5.03 -17.55 10.62
C LYS A 88 -4.59 -18.38 9.41
N GLU A 89 -5.54 -19.01 8.70
CA GLU A 89 -5.25 -19.75 7.47
C GLU A 89 -4.68 -18.85 6.37
N GLN A 90 -5.17 -17.61 6.25
CA GLN A 90 -4.60 -16.63 5.33
C GLN A 90 -3.16 -16.27 5.73
N GLN A 91 -2.91 -16.04 7.02
CA GLN A 91 -1.58 -15.75 7.54
C GLN A 91 -0.61 -16.90 7.29
N GLU A 92 -1.05 -18.15 7.50
CA GLU A 92 -0.24 -19.35 7.26
C GLU A 92 0.14 -19.47 5.78
N LYS A 93 -0.81 -19.29 4.86
CA LYS A 93 -0.53 -19.28 3.40
C LYS A 93 0.48 -18.21 3.00
N LEU A 94 0.40 -17.01 3.60
CA LEU A 94 1.37 -15.95 3.35
C LEU A 94 2.74 -16.29 3.94
N SER A 95 2.77 -16.88 5.14
CA SER A 95 4.01 -17.29 5.81
C SER A 95 4.73 -18.42 5.06
N GLU A 96 3.99 -19.37 4.52
CA GLU A 96 4.52 -20.46 3.69
C GLU A 96 5.09 -19.92 2.38
N LYS A 97 4.40 -19.00 1.71
CA LYS A 97 4.94 -18.34 0.52
C LYS A 97 6.23 -17.58 0.83
N ALA A 98 6.29 -16.91 1.99
CA ALA A 98 7.47 -16.19 2.41
C ALA A 98 8.64 -17.14 2.72
N SER A 99 8.40 -18.27 3.39
CA SER A 99 9.45 -19.25 3.67
C SER A 99 9.94 -19.94 2.40
N VAL A 100 9.03 -20.32 1.48
CA VAL A 100 9.40 -20.87 0.18
C VAL A 100 10.26 -19.90 -0.62
N TYR A 101 9.92 -18.60 -0.64
CA TYR A 101 10.74 -17.59 -1.30
C TYR A 101 12.11 -17.41 -0.64
N MET A 102 12.15 -17.42 0.69
CA MET A 102 13.40 -17.35 1.45
C MET A 102 14.33 -18.52 1.09
N ASP A 103 13.79 -19.74 1.04
CA ASP A 103 14.56 -20.95 0.77
C ASP A 103 14.94 -21.12 -0.69
N SER A 104 14.05 -20.78 -1.63
CA SER A 104 14.29 -20.98 -3.08
C SER A 104 15.04 -19.83 -3.76
N VAL A 105 14.97 -18.60 -3.24
CA VAL A 105 15.53 -17.42 -3.91
C VAL A 105 16.62 -16.76 -3.05
N LEU A 106 16.35 -16.50 -1.77
CA LEU A 106 17.27 -15.71 -0.95
C LEU A 106 18.50 -16.53 -0.52
N LYS A 107 18.30 -17.74 0.03
CA LYS A 107 19.41 -18.61 0.46
C LYS A 107 20.36 -18.95 -0.70
N PRO A 108 19.91 -19.42 -1.88
CA PRO A 108 20.83 -19.73 -2.98
C PRO A 108 21.61 -18.51 -3.47
N ARG A 109 21.00 -17.31 -3.47
CA ARG A 109 21.72 -16.09 -3.83
C ARG A 109 22.82 -15.73 -2.82
N GLN A 110 22.57 -15.97 -1.53
CA GLN A 110 23.57 -15.75 -0.49
C GLN A 110 24.67 -16.81 -0.55
N ASP A 111 24.32 -18.08 -0.75
CA ASP A 111 25.26 -19.19 -0.87
C ASP A 111 26.17 -19.02 -2.09
N VAL A 112 25.63 -18.61 -3.24
CA VAL A 112 26.44 -18.32 -4.44
C VAL A 112 27.42 -17.16 -4.20
N LYS A 113 27.03 -16.14 -3.43
CA LYS A 113 27.95 -15.04 -3.08
C LYS A 113 29.08 -15.54 -2.18
N LEU A 114 28.75 -16.36 -1.19
CA LEU A 114 29.72 -16.93 -0.27
C LEU A 114 30.69 -17.87 -1.02
N ARG A 115 30.17 -18.78 -1.84
CA ARG A 115 30.98 -19.66 -2.70
C ARG A 115 31.92 -18.87 -3.61
N LYS A 116 31.44 -17.79 -4.25
CA LYS A 116 32.31 -16.93 -5.07
C LYS A 116 33.43 -16.27 -4.27
N GLN A 117 33.17 -15.89 -3.02
CA GLN A 117 34.20 -15.33 -2.14
C GLN A 117 35.22 -16.40 -1.74
N GLU A 118 34.78 -17.62 -1.41
CA GLU A 118 35.65 -18.76 -1.12
C GLU A 118 36.49 -19.15 -2.34
N GLU A 119 35.87 -19.27 -3.52
CA GLU A 119 36.56 -19.53 -4.80
C GLU A 119 37.61 -18.46 -5.09
N HIS A 120 37.25 -17.19 -4.91
CA HIS A 120 38.18 -16.09 -5.09
C HIS A 120 39.35 -16.17 -4.09
N PHE A 121 39.07 -16.49 -2.82
CA PHE A 121 40.09 -16.70 -1.79
C PHE A 121 41.05 -17.83 -2.19
N PHE A 122 40.54 -19.00 -2.56
CA PHE A 122 41.39 -20.13 -2.97
C PHE A 122 42.19 -19.84 -4.24
N ARG A 123 41.61 -19.09 -5.18
CA ARG A 123 42.31 -18.63 -6.40
C ARG A 123 43.45 -17.66 -6.07
N MET A 124 43.24 -16.69 -5.18
CA MET A 124 44.26 -15.73 -4.75
C MET A 124 45.39 -16.41 -3.95
N THR A 125 45.06 -17.46 -3.19
CA THR A 125 46.01 -18.17 -2.33
C THR A 125 46.78 -19.27 -3.08
N GLY A 126 46.49 -19.48 -4.38
CA GLY A 126 47.11 -20.55 -5.19
C GLY A 126 46.66 -21.97 -4.83
N GLN A 127 45.64 -22.12 -3.99
CA GLN A 127 45.07 -23.41 -3.57
C GLN A 127 43.91 -23.82 -4.48
N THR A 128 44.00 -23.57 -5.78
CA THR A 128 42.94 -23.85 -6.76
C THR A 128 42.61 -25.34 -6.88
N TRP A 129 43.55 -26.22 -6.50
CA TRP A 129 43.31 -27.66 -6.41
C TRP A 129 42.23 -28.05 -5.40
N ARG A 130 41.87 -27.18 -4.43
CA ARG A 130 40.75 -27.40 -3.49
C ARG A 130 39.37 -27.10 -4.09
N LEU A 131 39.34 -26.39 -5.23
CA LEU A 131 38.11 -26.09 -5.96
C LEU A 131 37.69 -27.22 -6.89
N THR A 132 38.66 -28.06 -7.29
CA THR A 132 38.40 -29.20 -8.16
C THR A 132 37.95 -30.38 -7.31
N GLU A 133 36.86 -31.03 -7.72
CA GLU A 133 36.45 -32.29 -7.14
C GLU A 133 37.52 -33.35 -7.48
N GLY A 134 38.13 -33.95 -6.45
CA GLY A 134 39.24 -34.86 -6.65
C GLY A 134 38.82 -36.13 -7.39
N GLN A 135 39.52 -36.48 -8.46
CA GLN A 135 39.36 -37.77 -9.15
C GLN A 135 39.87 -38.89 -8.23
N ARG A 136 39.00 -39.85 -7.86
CA ARG A 136 39.43 -41.05 -7.12
C ARG A 136 40.24 -41.95 -8.06
N LEU A 137 41.54 -42.05 -7.85
CA LEU A 137 42.41 -42.97 -8.57
C LEU A 137 42.45 -44.30 -7.81
N GLY A 138 41.70 -45.30 -8.28
CA GLY A 138 41.70 -46.63 -7.66
C GLY A 138 40.60 -47.61 -8.09
N GLU A 139 39.73 -47.28 -9.05
CA GLU A 139 38.70 -48.21 -9.54
C GLU A 139 39.01 -48.57 -10.99
N THR A 140 39.54 -49.77 -11.20
CA THR A 140 40.00 -50.29 -12.50
C THR A 140 38.87 -50.86 -13.34
N GLU A 141 38.80 -50.36 -14.57
CA GLU A 141 38.58 -51.05 -15.86
C GLU A 141 37.26 -51.82 -16.08
N ASP A 142 36.34 -51.22 -16.83
CA ASP A 142 35.70 -51.81 -18.02
C ASP A 142 34.67 -50.84 -18.64
N ALA A 143 35.08 -50.12 -19.69
CA ALA A 143 34.26 -49.77 -20.87
C ALA A 143 35.01 -48.79 -21.79
N ALA A 144 35.36 -49.31 -22.97
CA ALA A 144 35.91 -48.64 -24.15
C ALA A 144 35.16 -47.32 -24.49
N ASN A 145 35.88 -46.21 -24.67
CA ASN A 145 36.50 -45.71 -25.91
C ASN A 145 35.48 -45.16 -26.92
N GLU A 146 35.49 -43.83 -27.15
CA GLU A 146 35.40 -43.23 -28.49
C GLU A 146 35.98 -41.81 -28.48
N HIS A 147 36.82 -41.56 -29.48
CA HIS A 147 37.55 -40.36 -29.90
C HIS A 147 36.81 -39.01 -29.69
N GLU A 148 37.46 -37.88 -29.42
CA GLU A 148 38.49 -37.24 -30.26
C GLU A 148 39.61 -36.59 -29.44
N ILE A 149 40.84 -36.99 -29.77
CA ILE A 149 42.06 -36.27 -29.38
C ILE A 149 42.12 -35.02 -30.28
N SER A 150 41.65 -33.89 -29.75
CA SER A 150 42.02 -32.60 -30.32
C SER A 150 43.51 -32.37 -30.05
N ASP A 151 44.31 -32.34 -31.11
CA ASP A 151 45.77 -32.13 -31.12
C ASP A 151 46.16 -30.67 -30.77
N ASP A 152 45.62 -30.12 -29.67
CA ASP A 152 46.07 -28.86 -29.10
C ASP A 152 46.96 -29.16 -27.89
N SER A 153 48.25 -29.37 -28.16
CA SER A 153 49.30 -29.41 -27.15
C SER A 153 49.11 -28.24 -26.15
N PRO A 154 49.25 -28.47 -24.83
CA PRO A 154 49.01 -27.43 -23.80
C PRO A 154 49.77 -26.13 -24.06
N ASN A 155 50.91 -26.23 -24.74
CA ASN A 155 51.76 -25.10 -25.10
C ASN A 155 51.12 -24.20 -26.18
N LYS A 156 50.33 -24.75 -27.11
CA LYS A 156 49.58 -23.98 -28.13
C LYS A 156 48.39 -23.24 -27.52
N GLU A 157 47.69 -23.87 -26.57
CA GLU A 157 46.59 -23.24 -25.84
C GLU A 157 47.10 -22.11 -24.92
N ALA A 158 48.24 -22.33 -24.26
CA ALA A 158 48.93 -21.29 -23.48
C ALA A 158 49.43 -20.12 -24.36
N LEU A 159 49.84 -20.38 -25.61
CA LEU A 159 50.24 -19.35 -26.57
C LEU A 159 49.02 -18.56 -27.09
N LYS A 160 47.86 -19.19 -27.31
CA LYS A 160 46.60 -18.51 -27.66
C LYS A 160 46.09 -17.61 -26.52
N LYS A 161 46.17 -18.07 -25.26
CA LYS A 161 45.77 -17.27 -24.07
C LYS A 161 46.68 -16.07 -23.80
N ARG A 162 47.92 -16.08 -24.30
CA ARG A 162 48.86 -14.95 -24.23
C ARG A 162 48.66 -13.91 -25.34
N LYS A 163 48.00 -14.27 -26.45
CA LYS A 163 47.58 -13.31 -27.47
C LYS A 163 46.30 -12.62 -27.00
N LEU A 164 46.47 -11.62 -26.13
CA LEU A 164 45.39 -10.69 -25.79
C LEU A 164 44.79 -10.12 -27.09
N PRO A 165 43.46 -10.05 -27.23
CA PRO A 165 42.86 -9.14 -28.21
C PRO A 165 43.31 -7.71 -27.88
N GLU A 166 44.07 -7.07 -28.75
CA GLU A 166 44.48 -5.65 -28.66
C GLU A 166 43.29 -4.68 -28.50
N HIS A 167 42.06 -5.14 -28.72
CA HIS A 167 40.85 -4.34 -28.62
C HIS A 167 40.34 -4.10 -27.17
N VAL A 168 41.03 -4.58 -26.14
CA VAL A 168 40.67 -4.33 -24.72
C VAL A 168 41.59 -3.27 -24.07
N THR A 169 42.34 -2.51 -24.86
CA THR A 169 43.09 -1.33 -24.39
C THR A 169 42.38 -0.04 -24.78
N LYS A 170 41.06 0.02 -24.58
CA LYS A 170 40.37 1.31 -24.45
C LYS A 170 40.15 1.52 -22.96
N PRO A 171 40.71 2.58 -22.35
CA PRO A 171 40.40 2.90 -20.97
C PRO A 171 38.89 3.00 -20.83
N LEU A 172 38.31 2.18 -19.96
CA LEU A 172 36.94 2.36 -19.52
C LEU A 172 36.80 3.83 -19.08
N PRO A 173 35.73 4.54 -19.45
CA PRO A 173 35.48 5.86 -18.90
C PRO A 173 35.54 5.78 -17.37
N PRO A 174 36.07 6.81 -16.67
CA PRO A 174 36.22 6.79 -15.23
C PRO A 174 34.92 6.31 -14.60
N ILE A 175 34.99 5.18 -13.88
CA ILE A 175 33.89 4.69 -13.06
C ILE A 175 33.58 5.83 -12.11
N GLU A 176 32.44 6.49 -12.33
CA GLU A 176 31.97 7.54 -11.44
C GLU A 176 31.96 6.97 -10.02
N PRO A 177 32.59 7.67 -9.05
CA PRO A 177 32.69 7.15 -7.70
C PRO A 177 31.28 6.83 -7.18
N PRO A 178 31.10 5.70 -6.47
CA PRO A 178 29.80 5.32 -5.95
C PRO A 178 29.27 6.48 -5.10
N LYS A 179 28.18 7.11 -5.58
CA LYS A 179 27.52 8.23 -4.90
C LYS A 179 27.31 7.81 -3.45
N LEU A 180 28.04 8.47 -2.55
CA LEU A 180 28.01 8.21 -1.12
C LEU A 180 26.55 8.11 -0.67
N LYS A 181 26.18 7.01 0.00
CA LYS A 181 24.88 6.86 0.64
C LYS A 181 24.76 7.93 1.73
N LYS A 182 24.27 9.11 1.36
CA LYS A 182 23.98 10.19 2.30
C LYS A 182 22.82 9.69 3.15
N VAL A 183 23.08 9.43 4.43
CA VAL A 183 22.03 9.12 5.38
C VAL A 183 21.21 10.39 5.54
N LEU A 184 20.04 10.41 4.92
CA LEU A 184 19.12 11.56 4.95
C LEU A 184 18.49 11.66 6.35
N SER A 185 19.18 12.31 7.28
CA SER A 185 18.66 12.64 8.60
C SER A 185 17.88 13.96 8.51
N LEU A 186 16.54 13.87 8.53
CA LEU A 186 15.69 15.05 8.62
C LEU A 186 15.77 15.67 10.03
N PRO A 187 15.81 17.01 10.15
CA PRO A 187 15.79 17.68 11.45
C PRO A 187 14.50 17.37 12.21
N GLU A 188 14.57 17.35 13.54
CA GLU A 188 13.42 17.10 14.42
C GLU A 188 12.27 18.09 14.13
N GLU A 189 11.02 17.64 14.24
CA GLU A 189 9.86 18.47 13.90
C GLU A 189 9.59 19.51 15.02
N PRO A 190 9.60 20.82 14.72
CA PRO A 190 9.39 21.86 15.72
C PRO A 190 7.97 21.81 16.30
N GLU A 191 7.81 22.29 17.54
CA GLU A 191 6.50 22.44 18.18
C GLU A 191 5.69 23.60 17.59
N GLU A 192 4.36 23.55 17.72
CA GLU A 192 3.42 24.53 17.15
C GLU A 192 3.59 25.94 17.75
N THR A 193 4.15 26.04 18.95
CA THR A 193 4.33 27.30 19.70
C THR A 193 5.61 28.06 19.33
N GLU A 194 6.50 27.49 18.51
CA GLU A 194 7.77 28.13 18.16
C GLU A 194 7.57 29.25 17.12
N GLU A 195 8.04 30.45 17.46
CA GLU A 195 7.99 31.62 16.58
C GLU A 195 8.78 31.35 15.29
N GLY A 196 8.06 31.19 14.18
CA GLY A 196 8.68 30.93 12.87
C GLY A 196 8.62 29.47 12.40
N ALA A 197 7.85 28.60 13.06
CA ALA A 197 7.45 27.32 12.48
C ALA A 197 6.46 27.52 11.32
N VAL A 198 6.66 26.77 10.23
CA VAL A 198 5.80 26.75 9.05
C VAL A 198 5.38 25.31 8.77
N THR A 199 4.09 25.10 8.56
CA THR A 199 3.54 23.79 8.18
C THR A 199 3.59 23.61 6.67
N ILE A 200 4.31 22.59 6.23
CA ILE A 200 4.42 22.25 4.81
C ILE A 200 3.67 20.94 4.54
N ALA A 201 2.80 20.97 3.53
CA ALA A 201 2.03 19.81 3.10
C ALA A 201 2.46 19.36 1.69
N LEU A 202 3.00 18.15 1.56
CA LEU A 202 3.32 17.51 0.29
C LEU A 202 2.15 16.65 -0.18
N ARG A 203 1.59 16.98 -1.34
CA ARG A 203 0.64 16.14 -2.07
C ARG A 203 1.40 15.22 -3.02
N CYS A 204 1.35 13.93 -2.76
CA CYS A 204 2.05 12.94 -3.57
C CYS A 204 1.17 12.40 -4.70
N PRO A 205 1.76 11.91 -5.81
CA PRO A 205 1.03 11.26 -6.90
C PRO A 205 0.24 10.03 -6.45
N SER A 206 0.63 9.42 -5.32
CA SER A 206 -0.10 8.31 -4.71
C SER A 206 -1.46 8.71 -4.10
N GLY A 207 -1.83 9.99 -4.15
CA GLY A 207 -3.04 10.54 -3.53
C GLY A 207 -2.91 10.80 -2.03
N ARG A 208 -1.79 10.41 -1.42
CA ARG A 208 -1.48 10.68 -0.02
C ARG A 208 -0.93 12.09 0.17
N VAL A 209 -1.25 12.69 1.31
CA VAL A 209 -0.74 14.00 1.71
C VAL A 209 0.07 13.84 2.98
N PHE A 210 1.34 14.22 2.94
CA PHE A 210 2.22 14.24 4.11
C PHE A 210 2.36 15.67 4.60
N ARG A 211 2.17 15.88 5.90
CA ARG A 211 2.33 17.19 6.55
C ARG A 211 3.49 17.11 7.52
N ARG A 212 4.32 18.15 7.53
CA ARG A 212 5.42 18.28 8.48
C ARG A 212 5.74 19.76 8.69
N ARG A 213 6.09 20.12 9.92
CA ARG A 213 6.55 21.47 10.25
C ARG A 213 8.05 21.63 10.06
N PHE A 214 8.46 22.83 9.67
CA PHE A 214 9.85 23.23 9.52
C PHE A 214 10.04 24.67 10.02
N LEU A 215 11.23 25.02 10.47
CA LEU A 215 11.57 26.40 10.82
C LEU A 215 11.87 27.20 9.56
N LYS A 216 11.49 28.48 9.50
CA LYS A 216 11.79 29.39 8.38
C LYS A 216 13.29 29.48 8.04
N THR A 217 14.13 29.32 9.06
CA THR A 217 15.60 29.35 8.96
C THR A 217 16.20 28.05 8.42
N CYS A 218 15.42 26.96 8.32
CA CYS A 218 15.89 25.70 7.76
C CYS A 218 16.26 25.85 6.29
N ASN A 219 17.25 25.07 5.85
CA ASN A 219 17.66 24.99 4.45
C ASN A 219 16.52 24.38 3.60
N SER A 220 16.24 24.98 2.45
CA SER A 220 15.25 24.51 1.47
C SER A 220 15.54 23.10 0.95
N GLN A 221 16.80 22.67 0.93
CA GLN A 221 17.20 21.28 0.60
C GLN A 221 16.54 20.22 1.49
N VAL A 222 16.17 20.57 2.73
CA VAL A 222 15.49 19.66 3.66
C VAL A 222 14.16 19.17 3.07
N LEU A 223 13.52 19.94 2.18
CA LEU A 223 12.32 19.52 1.47
C LEU A 223 12.59 18.39 0.47
N LEU A 224 13.71 18.45 -0.25
CA LEU A 224 14.14 17.37 -1.15
C LEU A 224 14.52 16.12 -0.37
N ASP A 225 15.24 16.29 0.74
CA ASP A 225 15.59 15.19 1.63
C ASP A 225 14.33 14.53 2.22
N TRP A 226 13.31 15.35 2.53
CA TRP A 226 12.03 14.85 3.05
C TRP A 226 11.26 14.08 1.97
N MET A 227 11.21 14.62 0.76
CA MET A 227 10.64 13.95 -0.41
C MET A 227 11.34 12.60 -0.68
N MET A 228 12.68 12.56 -0.62
CA MET A 228 13.47 11.33 -0.77
C MET A 228 13.17 10.31 0.34
N LYS A 229 12.98 10.75 1.59
CA LYS A 229 12.57 9.87 2.70
C LYS A 229 11.18 9.27 2.49
N LEU A 230 10.28 9.99 1.82
CA LEU A 230 8.97 9.49 1.43
C LEU A 230 9.02 8.50 0.24
N GLY A 231 10.19 8.31 -0.36
CA GLY A 231 10.42 7.41 -1.50
C GLY A 231 10.35 8.08 -2.87
N TYR A 232 10.27 9.42 -2.92
CA TYR A 232 10.24 10.19 -4.16
C TYR A 232 11.62 10.79 -4.43
N HIS A 233 12.31 10.29 -5.46
CA HIS A 233 13.67 10.72 -5.77
C HIS A 233 13.69 12.03 -6.59
N SER A 234 14.58 12.97 -6.25
CA SER A 234 14.68 14.30 -6.88
C SER A 234 15.02 14.27 -8.38
N SER A 235 15.58 13.17 -8.88
CA SER A 235 15.84 13.02 -10.32
C SER A 235 14.61 12.72 -11.16
N ILE A 236 13.51 12.27 -10.54
CA ILE A 236 12.26 11.88 -11.23
C ILE A 236 11.11 12.77 -10.79
N TYR A 237 11.19 13.36 -9.61
CA TYR A 237 10.13 14.18 -9.04
C TYR A 237 10.65 15.56 -8.65
N THR A 238 9.82 16.57 -8.87
CA THR A 238 10.04 17.96 -8.47
C THR A 238 8.92 18.46 -7.59
N LEU A 239 9.20 19.48 -6.77
CA LEU A 239 8.21 20.13 -5.93
C LEU A 239 7.61 21.31 -6.67
N CYS A 240 6.29 21.37 -6.74
CA CYS A 240 5.56 22.40 -7.47
C CYS A 240 4.54 23.09 -6.57
N THR A 241 4.35 24.39 -6.74
CA THR A 241 3.25 25.12 -6.10
C THR A 241 1.91 24.78 -6.77
N PRO A 242 0.78 24.77 -6.04
CA PRO A 242 -0.53 24.44 -6.60
C PRO A 242 -1.08 25.53 -7.51
N TYR A 243 -0.94 26.81 -7.12
CA TYR A 243 -1.43 27.94 -7.89
C TYR A 243 -0.69 29.25 -7.54
N PRO A 244 -0.13 29.98 -8.52
CA PRO A 244 0.13 29.52 -9.89
C PRO A 244 1.08 28.31 -9.86
N ARG A 245 0.95 27.38 -10.82
CA ARG A 245 1.83 26.22 -10.89
C ARG A 245 3.23 26.68 -11.29
N ARG A 246 4.19 26.52 -10.38
CA ARG A 246 5.60 26.81 -10.58
C ARG A 246 6.44 25.75 -9.88
N ASN A 247 7.53 25.36 -10.53
CA ASN A 247 8.52 24.48 -9.91
C ASN A 247 9.27 25.26 -8.83
N LEU A 248 9.52 24.61 -7.70
CA LEU A 248 10.27 25.19 -6.60
C LEU A 248 11.75 25.14 -6.95
N GLU A 249 12.36 26.31 -7.13
CA GLU A 249 13.81 26.43 -7.30
C GLU A 249 14.48 26.25 -5.93
N ILE A 250 15.02 25.04 -5.71
CA ILE A 250 15.68 24.68 -4.47
C ILE A 250 17.18 24.73 -4.73
N GLU A 251 17.84 25.73 -4.16
CA GLU A 251 19.29 25.91 -4.27
C GLU A 251 19.99 25.53 -2.96
N GLU A 252 21.22 25.02 -3.06
CA GLU A 252 22.01 24.64 -1.89
C GLU A 252 22.37 25.89 -1.06
N GLY A 253 21.75 26.04 0.12
CA GLY A 253 22.08 27.12 1.06
C GLY A 253 21.04 28.23 1.20
N LEU A 254 19.93 28.17 0.45
CA LEU A 254 18.79 29.07 0.68
C LEU A 254 17.93 28.58 1.84
N SER A 255 17.54 29.49 2.73
CA SER A 255 16.54 29.22 3.77
C SER A 255 15.12 29.15 3.17
N LEU A 256 14.19 28.50 3.87
CA LEU A 256 12.79 28.39 3.44
C LEU A 256 12.15 29.76 3.24
N GLU A 257 12.46 30.74 4.10
CA GLU A 257 12.00 32.13 3.93
C GLU A 257 12.52 32.78 2.63
N ASN A 258 13.78 32.53 2.26
CA ASN A 258 14.38 33.11 1.06
C ASN A 258 13.80 32.53 -0.23
N VAL A 259 13.31 31.29 -0.17
CA VAL A 259 12.56 30.63 -1.25
C VAL A 259 11.11 31.15 -1.33
N GLY A 260 10.67 31.97 -0.35
CA GLY A 260 9.33 32.55 -0.29
C GLY A 260 8.33 31.72 0.53
N ILE A 261 8.81 30.79 1.36
CA ILE A 261 7.99 29.93 2.23
C ILE A 261 7.86 30.59 3.61
N ASN A 262 7.10 31.67 3.66
CA ASN A 262 6.91 32.48 4.89
C ASN A 262 5.70 32.05 5.71
N THR A 263 4.76 31.35 5.08
CA THR A 263 3.48 30.90 5.64
C THR A 263 3.27 29.43 5.33
N ASP A 264 2.29 28.83 6.02
CA ASP A 264 1.84 27.47 5.74
C ASP A 264 1.57 27.30 4.25
N SER A 265 2.25 26.30 3.67
CA SER A 265 2.30 26.12 2.23
C SER A 265 2.03 24.68 1.85
N VAL A 266 1.47 24.53 0.65
CA VAL A 266 1.18 23.24 0.07
C VAL A 266 2.03 23.12 -1.18
N PHE A 267 2.74 22.01 -1.32
CA PHE A 267 3.45 21.64 -2.54
C PHE A 267 2.89 20.34 -3.10
N ILE A 268 3.00 20.20 -4.41
CA ILE A 268 2.64 19.02 -5.18
C ILE A 268 3.95 18.38 -5.61
N VAL A 269 4.10 17.09 -5.35
CA VAL A 269 5.20 16.30 -5.89
C VAL A 269 4.77 15.89 -7.31
N ASP A 270 5.37 16.52 -8.32
CA ASP A 270 5.09 16.25 -9.72
C ASP A 270 6.23 15.47 -10.37
N GLN A 271 5.94 14.72 -11.43
CA GLN A 271 6.98 14.02 -12.18
C GLN A 271 7.73 15.02 -13.05
N THR A 272 9.05 15.00 -12.99
CA THR A 272 9.91 15.84 -13.82
C THR A 272 9.77 15.40 -15.28
N ASP A 273 9.34 16.33 -16.13
CA ASP A 273 9.38 16.14 -17.58
C ASP A 273 10.85 16.18 -18.04
N ALA A 274 11.33 15.08 -18.62
CA ALA A 274 12.68 14.95 -19.17
C ALA A 274 12.70 15.32 -20.65
#